data_AF-A0A2E2BE28-F1
#
_entry.id   AF-A0A2E2BE28-F1
#
_cell.length_a   1.000
_cell.length_b   1.000
_cell.length_c   1.000
_cell.angle_alpha   90.00
_cell.angle_beta   90.00
_cell.angle_gamma   90.00
#
_symmetry.space_group_name_H-M   'P 1'
#
loop_
_entity.id
_entity.type
_entity.pdbx_description
1 polymer ?
#
loop_
_entity_poly.entity_id
_entity_poly.type
_entity_poly.pdbx_seq_one_letter_code
_entity_poly.pdbx_strand_id
1 'polypeptide(L)'
;MEVDNMKHINKISNNINNNKNATLSNIEDAKYLMLLCKERSDLVIKTEFGIGHYRFFKFNQIQGNFVMEFQLLEDSSFNDTDNIYKNIGQKCFLTTEQYISVYSYLGQA
;
A
#
# COMPACT_ATOMS: atom_id res chain seq x y z
N MET A 1 0.02 9.17 -38.02
CA MET A 1 -0.26 9.90 -36.77
C MET A 1 -1.54 9.30 -36.22
N GLU A 2 -1.61 8.52 -35.15
CA GLU A 2 -0.70 8.29 -34.02
C GLU A 2 -0.64 6.77 -33.73
N VAL A 3 0.57 6.19 -33.68
CA VAL A 3 0.82 4.76 -33.36
C VAL A 3 1.65 4.65 -32.06
N ASP A 4 1.72 5.71 -31.26
CA ASP A 4 2.75 5.83 -30.22
C ASP A 4 2.25 5.71 -28.77
N ASN A 5 0.94 5.53 -28.52
CA ASN A 5 0.43 5.43 -27.15
C ASN A 5 0.28 4.00 -26.59
N MET A 6 0.80 2.97 -27.28
CA MET A 6 0.66 1.57 -26.84
C MET A 6 2.00 0.86 -26.57
N LYS A 7 3.08 1.63 -26.37
CA LYS A 7 4.44 1.09 -26.13
C LYS A 7 4.96 1.22 -24.70
N HIS A 8 4.17 1.73 -23.74
CA HIS A 8 4.66 1.95 -22.38
C HIS A 8 4.25 0.91 -21.33
N ILE A 9 3.48 -0.12 -21.69
CA ILE A 9 3.07 -1.17 -20.74
C ILE A 9 3.89 -2.47 -20.90
N ASN A 10 4.63 -2.64 -22.01
CA ASN A 10 5.34 -3.89 -22.32
C ASN A 10 6.82 -3.92 -21.89
N LYS A 11 7.15 -3.40 -20.71
CA LYS A 11 8.53 -3.51 -20.18
C LYS A 11 8.62 -3.96 -18.73
N ILE A 12 7.80 -4.93 -18.35
CA ILE A 12 8.08 -5.82 -17.21
C ILE A 12 7.77 -7.25 -17.65
N SER A 13 8.71 -7.86 -18.36
CA SER A 13 8.76 -9.31 -18.53
C SER A 13 10.20 -9.66 -18.82
N ASN A 14 10.86 -10.32 -17.87
CA ASN A 14 11.89 -11.31 -18.15
C ASN A 14 12.04 -12.27 -16.97
N ASN A 15 11.76 -13.55 -17.27
CA ASN A 15 12.11 -14.79 -16.58
C ASN A 15 11.40 -15.17 -15.27
N ILE A 16 10.27 -15.88 -15.39
CA ILE A 16 9.83 -16.90 -14.40
C ILE A 16 9.19 -18.09 -15.16
N ASN A 17 10.02 -18.98 -15.69
CA ASN A 17 9.59 -20.32 -16.08
C ASN A 17 9.78 -21.22 -14.86
N ASN A 18 8.67 -21.53 -14.16
CA ASN A 18 8.39 -22.80 -13.46
C ASN A 18 7.20 -22.75 -12.48
N ASN A 19 6.38 -21.67 -12.42
CA ASN A 19 5.27 -21.63 -11.45
C ASN A 19 4.00 -20.90 -11.94
N LYS A 20 3.45 -21.32 -13.09
CA LYS A 20 2.31 -20.65 -13.75
C LYS A 20 1.07 -20.50 -12.86
N ASN A 21 0.81 -21.44 -11.94
CA ASN A 21 -0.38 -21.41 -11.08
C ASN A 21 -0.22 -20.47 -9.88
N ALA A 22 0.96 -20.40 -9.27
CA ALA A 22 1.23 -19.45 -8.19
C ALA A 22 1.26 -18.00 -8.69
N THR A 23 1.77 -17.76 -9.91
CA THR A 23 1.75 -16.41 -10.51
C THR A 23 0.35 -15.90 -10.82
N LEU A 24 -0.60 -16.76 -11.20
CA LEU A 24 -1.95 -16.31 -11.55
C LEU A 24 -2.75 -15.89 -10.30
N SER A 25 -2.69 -16.70 -9.24
CA SER A 25 -3.28 -16.37 -7.92
C SER A 25 -2.71 -15.06 -7.38
N ASN A 26 -1.38 -14.92 -7.39
CA ASN A 26 -0.70 -13.73 -6.90
C ASN A 26 -1.07 -12.46 -7.70
N ILE A 27 -1.36 -12.58 -9.01
CA ILE A 27 -1.79 -11.46 -9.84
C ILE A 27 -3.23 -11.05 -9.50
N GLU A 28 -4.11 -12.00 -9.25
CA GLU A 28 -5.50 -11.72 -8.91
C GLU A 28 -5.65 -11.14 -7.50
N ASP A 29 -4.92 -11.69 -6.53
CA ASP A 29 -4.82 -11.16 -5.16
C ASP A 29 -4.27 -9.73 -5.15
N ALA A 30 -3.24 -9.46 -5.96
CA ALA A 30 -2.69 -8.11 -6.11
C ALA A 30 -3.70 -7.12 -6.72
N LYS A 31 -4.59 -7.57 -7.61
CA LYS A 31 -5.68 -6.73 -8.16
C LYS A 31 -6.69 -6.36 -7.08
N TYR A 32 -7.13 -7.33 -6.26
CA TYR A 32 -8.07 -7.07 -5.18
C TYR A 32 -7.47 -6.15 -4.12
N LEU A 33 -6.21 -6.36 -3.75
CA LEU A 33 -5.51 -5.47 -2.82
C LEU A 33 -5.41 -4.05 -3.39
N MET A 34 -5.10 -3.91 -4.68
CA MET A 34 -5.08 -2.60 -5.34
C MET A 34 -6.45 -1.94 -5.41
N LEU A 35 -7.52 -2.71 -5.60
CA LEU A 35 -8.88 -2.19 -5.55
C LEU A 35 -9.21 -1.67 -4.14
N LEU A 36 -8.91 -2.45 -3.10
CA LEU A 36 -9.12 -2.08 -1.71
C LEU A 36 -8.35 -0.82 -1.32
N CYS A 37 -7.07 -0.72 -1.68
CA CYS A 37 -6.26 0.48 -1.41
C CYS A 37 -6.77 1.72 -2.16
N LYS A 38 -7.47 1.55 -3.29
CA LYS A 38 -8.09 2.68 -4.01
C LYS A 38 -9.42 3.09 -3.39
N GLU A 39 -10.25 2.14 -2.99
CA GLU A 39 -11.56 2.40 -2.37
C GLU A 39 -11.42 2.95 -0.95
N ARG A 40 -10.46 2.43 -0.18
CA ARG A 40 -10.13 2.89 1.16
C ARG A 40 -8.64 3.24 1.24
N SER A 41 -8.32 4.36 0.60
CA SER A 41 -6.96 4.87 0.57
C SER A 41 -6.49 5.42 1.91
N ASP A 42 -7.41 5.83 2.78
CA ASP A 42 -7.09 6.47 4.05
C ASP A 42 -7.12 5.46 5.22
N LEU A 43 -6.18 5.64 6.14
CA LEU A 43 -5.94 4.79 7.29
C LEU A 43 -5.61 5.62 8.51
N VAL A 44 -6.19 5.25 9.65
CA VAL A 44 -5.82 5.82 10.95
C VAL A 44 -5.03 4.78 11.72
N ILE A 45 -3.80 5.11 12.08
CA ILE A 45 -2.87 4.19 12.75
C ILE A 45 -2.46 4.78 14.09
N LYS A 46 -2.62 3.99 15.16
CA LYS A 46 -2.05 4.29 16.46
C LYS A 46 -0.60 3.81 16.49
N THR A 47 0.32 4.75 16.65
CA THR A 47 1.76 4.53 16.83
C THR A 47 2.14 4.73 18.30
N GLU A 48 3.39 4.45 18.65
CA GLU A 48 3.93 4.82 19.97
C GLU A 48 4.03 6.34 20.19
N PHE A 49 4.03 7.13 19.12
CA PHE A 49 4.13 8.61 19.15
C PHE A 49 2.78 9.32 19.02
N GLY A 50 1.67 8.57 19.00
CA GLY A 50 0.31 9.10 18.87
C GLY A 50 -0.47 8.51 17.69
N ILE A 51 -1.58 9.15 17.35
CA ILE A 51 -2.50 8.71 16.29
C ILE A 51 -2.27 9.53 15.02
N GLY A 52 -1.92 8.84 13.93
CA GLY A 52 -1.68 9.47 12.62
C GLY A 52 -2.73 9.09 11.57
N HIS A 53 -3.02 10.03 10.69
CA HIS A 53 -3.84 9.81 9.49
C HIS A 53 -2.93 9.65 8.28
N TYR A 54 -3.09 8.55 7.57
CA TYR A 54 -2.23 8.15 6.46
C TYR A 54 -3.04 7.88 5.20
N ARG A 55 -2.46 8.18 4.04
CA ARG A 55 -3.02 7.86 2.73
C ARG A 55 -2.13 6.90 1.96
N PHE A 56 -2.75 5.92 1.30
CA PHE A 56 -2.07 5.01 0.40
C PHE A 56 -1.35 5.81 -0.69
N PHE A 57 -0.06 5.54 -0.86
CA PHE A 57 0.77 6.18 -1.86
C PHE A 57 1.04 5.24 -3.04
N LYS A 58 1.65 4.09 -2.77
CA LYS A 58 1.98 3.09 -3.80
C LYS A 58 2.33 1.74 -3.21
N PHE A 59 2.37 0.73 -4.06
CA PHE A 59 3.05 -0.52 -3.75
C PHE A 59 4.56 -0.39 -3.93
N ASN A 60 5.32 -1.05 -3.07
CA ASN A 60 6.78 -1.00 -3.07
C ASN A 60 7.36 -2.38 -2.70
N GLN A 61 8.67 -2.55 -2.85
CA GLN A 61 9.38 -3.77 -2.46
C GLN A 61 10.56 -3.41 -1.55
N ILE A 62 10.56 -3.93 -0.33
CA ILE A 62 11.62 -3.73 0.66
C ILE A 62 12.26 -5.09 0.97
N GLN A 63 13.56 -5.22 0.71
CA GLN A 63 14.32 -6.47 0.93
C GLN A 63 13.67 -7.71 0.28
N GLY A 64 13.07 -7.53 -0.90
CA GLY A 64 12.37 -8.60 -1.62
C GLY A 64 10.91 -8.79 -1.20
N ASN A 65 10.47 -8.19 -0.10
CA ASN A 65 9.10 -8.29 0.39
C ASN A 65 8.20 -7.20 -0.19
N PHE A 66 7.02 -7.59 -0.64
CA PHE A 66 5.99 -6.67 -1.11
C PHE A 66 5.37 -5.91 0.07
N VAL A 67 5.27 -4.59 -0.05
CA VAL A 67 4.68 -3.72 0.98
C VAL A 67 3.84 -2.61 0.34
N MET A 68 2.89 -2.09 1.10
CA MET A 68 2.15 -0.88 0.77
C MET A 68 2.79 0.31 1.50
N GLU A 69 3.15 1.34 0.74
CA GLU A 69 3.67 2.60 1.25
C GLU A 69 2.51 3.56 1.49
N PHE A 70 2.44 4.11 2.69
CA PHE A 70 1.47 5.10 3.12
C PHE A 70 2.17 6.40 3.51
N GLN A 71 1.56 7.52 3.18
CA GLN A 71 2.06 8.85 3.49
C GLN A 71 1.22 9.47 4.62
N LEU A 72 1.89 9.93 5.67
CA LEU A 72 1.29 10.70 6.76
C LEU A 72 0.75 12.02 6.20
N LEU A 73 -0.52 12.29 6.49
CA LEU A 73 -1.22 13.49 6.09
C LEU A 73 -1.12 14.56 7.18
N GLU A 74 -0.97 15.82 6.76
CA GLU A 74 -1.26 16.96 7.62
C GLU A 74 -2.79 17.10 7.71
N ASP A 75 -3.36 16.58 8.79
CA ASP A 75 -4.78 16.66 9.10
C ASP A 75 -4.93 17.30 10.48
N SER A 76 -5.58 18.47 10.52
CA SER A 76 -5.81 19.22 11.75
C SER A 76 -6.65 18.47 12.79
N SER A 77 -7.32 17.39 12.40
CA SER A 77 -8.08 16.52 13.30
C SER A 77 -7.15 15.57 14.09
N PHE A 78 -5.88 15.45 13.69
CA PHE A 78 -4.88 14.54 14.27
C PHE A 78 -3.69 15.34 14.81
N ASN A 79 -3.78 15.70 16.09
CA ASN A 79 -2.81 16.57 16.77
C ASN A 79 -1.40 15.97 16.93
N ASP A 80 -1.25 14.65 16.75
CA ASP A 80 0.03 13.96 16.95
C ASP A 80 0.91 13.94 15.68
N THR A 81 0.43 14.46 14.55
CA THR A 81 1.09 14.41 13.24
C THR A 81 2.54 14.90 13.30
N ASP A 82 2.78 16.06 13.92
CA ASP A 82 4.13 16.62 14.07
C ASP A 82 5.05 15.74 14.89
N ASN A 83 4.52 15.14 15.96
CA ASN A 83 5.30 14.27 16.84
C ASN A 83 5.69 12.98 16.11
N ILE A 84 4.75 12.40 15.36
CA ILE A 84 4.99 11.22 14.53
C ILE A 84 6.05 11.54 13.47
N TYR A 85 5.90 12.64 12.72
CA TYR A 85 6.83 13.04 11.67
C TYR A 85 8.26 13.19 12.20
N LYS A 86 8.43 13.82 13.36
CA LYS A 86 9.75 14.04 13.97
C LYS A 86 10.44 12.74 14.41
N ASN A 87 9.69 11.73 14.82
CA ASN A 87 10.25 10.50 15.39
C ASN A 87 10.42 9.37 14.35
N ILE A 88 9.43 9.16 13.48
CA ILE A 88 9.44 8.05 12.51
C ILE A 88 9.27 8.49 11.04
N GLY A 89 9.12 9.79 10.79
CA GLY A 89 9.04 10.35 9.46
C GLY A 89 7.64 10.34 8.86
N GLN A 90 7.56 10.63 7.56
CA GLN A 90 6.29 10.83 6.83
C GLN A 90 5.72 9.54 6.22
N LYS A 91 6.45 8.43 6.28
CA LYS A 91 6.09 7.21 5.54
C LYS A 91 5.96 6.03 6.47
N CYS A 92 4.90 5.27 6.28
CA CYS A 92 4.70 3.97 6.91
C CYS A 92 4.62 2.89 5.83
N PHE A 93 5.10 1.69 6.15
CA PHE A 93 5.07 0.55 5.25
C PHE A 93 4.36 -0.60 5.94
N LEU A 94 3.34 -1.14 5.28
CA LEU A 94 2.57 -2.27 5.80
C LEU A 94 2.72 -3.47 4.87
N THR A 95 2.88 -4.66 5.43
CA THR A 95 2.65 -5.91 4.71
C THR A 95 1.16 -6.09 4.42
N THR A 96 0.80 -7.00 3.50
CA THR A 96 -0.60 -7.37 3.24
C THR A 96 -1.33 -7.79 4.51
N GLU A 97 -0.69 -8.59 5.36
CA GLU A 97 -1.27 -9.05 6.63
C GLU A 97 -1.53 -7.89 7.60
N GLN A 98 -0.57 -6.98 7.74
CA GLN A 98 -0.73 -5.80 8.60
C GLN A 98 -1.82 -4.86 8.08
N TYR A 99 -1.92 -4.66 6.77
CA TYR A 99 -2.98 -3.83 6.19
C TYR A 99 -4.37 -4.44 6.42
N ILE A 100 -4.53 -5.75 6.16
CA ILE A 100 -5.81 -6.45 6.35
C ILE A 100 -6.24 -6.41 7.83
N SER A 101 -5.30 -6.57 8.78
CA SER A 101 -5.63 -6.58 10.21
C SER A 101 -6.23 -5.26 10.70
N VAL A 102 -5.84 -4.13 10.11
CA VAL A 102 -6.45 -2.83 10.41
C VAL A 102 -7.94 -2.82 10.02
N TYR A 103 -8.31 -3.44 8.90
CA TYR A 103 -9.70 -3.52 8.45
C TYR A 103 -10.53 -4.56 9.19
N SER A 104 -9.93 -5.67 9.61
CA SER A 104 -10.62 -6.70 10.41
C SER A 104 -11.16 -6.12 11.72
N TYR A 105 -10.48 -5.12 12.29
CA TYR A 105 -10.93 -4.44 13.51
C TYR A 105 -12.19 -3.57 13.32
N LEU A 106 -12.43 -3.10 12.09
CA LEU A 106 -13.60 -2.28 11.73
C LEU A 106 -14.84 -3.12 11.37
N GLY A 107 -14.66 -4.42 11.11
CA GLY A 107 -15.73 -5.36 10.81
C GLY A 107 -16.32 -6.01 12.05
N GLN A 108 -17.09 -5.27 12.84
CA GLN A 108 -18.00 -5.86 13.84
C GLN A 108 -19.42 -5.76 13.29
N ALA A 109 -20.08 -6.90 13.17
CA ALA A 109 -21.47 -7.04 12.74
C ALA A 109 -22.35 -7.41 13.93
#